data_AF-A0A1J5TLE6-F1
#
_entry.id   AF-A0A1J5TLE6-F1
#
_cell.length_a   1.000
_cell.length_b   1.000
_cell.length_c   1.000
_cell.angle_alpha   90.00
_cell.angle_beta   90.00
_cell.angle_gamma   90.00
#
_symmetry.space_group_name_H-M   'P 1'
#
loop_
_entity.id
_entity.type
_entity.pdbx_description
1 polymer ?
#
loop_
_entity_poly.entity_id
_entity_poly.type
_entity_poly.pdbx_seq_one_letter_code
_entity_poly.pdbx_strand_id
1 'polypeptide(L)'
;MISGCLDDAVTNESDEIEAKEDFWKSYSVVAPVDTGINPYHDHFQRNESLPQPFLEDFGVTLVCELTQIGTWEERVQADRETCWDLITYNDTVYFSGTRIIGAMGEEGWSETPILDDPDDGHGTAVTGAVIDANPDAVIFFLEGFDGVRRAAEHPMVDIITTSFGPIGSVPVPGIEDDTEYAVNEMGKLHTGACDNTGSTCVQDATGGPPWSIGIAGFQEDGDRGKVMHCSGTAPDIVADWTQNLPDHDSIDGYHDTSGTSFATPRTAGVLSLVIQELREQAGDMGSGGRNGSLIYSENTSITNYDIRRSMEKASYFPDASEYDPGANEGACQTGVPVSPIAPYTQTGWGVVDPTLTKTIIQDLNGSSPLSDKDFDCETYMDSIMAARVAYWS
;
A
#
# COMPACT_ATOMS: atom_id res chain seq x y z
N MET A 1 20.47 76.72 -10.42
CA MET A 1 21.72 76.35 -11.09
C MET A 1 22.09 74.95 -10.61
N ILE A 2 22.21 74.00 -11.56
CA ILE A 2 23.02 72.75 -11.53
C ILE A 2 22.63 71.75 -10.41
N SER A 3 21.82 70.72 -10.65
CA SER A 3 22.04 69.45 -11.39
C SER A 3 22.85 68.40 -10.60
N GLY A 4 22.33 67.17 -10.47
CA GLY A 4 23.13 65.96 -10.21
C GLY A 4 22.45 64.77 -9.49
N CYS A 5 21.70 63.97 -10.25
CA CYS A 5 21.50 62.49 -10.26
C CYS A 5 21.25 61.63 -8.99
N LEU A 6 20.04 61.04 -8.98
CA LEU A 6 19.59 59.65 -8.73
C LEU A 6 20.58 58.61 -8.14
N ASP A 7 20.14 57.88 -7.11
CA ASP A 7 19.90 56.43 -7.23
C ASP A 7 18.98 55.91 -6.10
N ASP A 8 18.08 55.01 -6.49
CA ASP A 8 17.04 54.37 -5.67
C ASP A 8 17.65 53.47 -4.58
N ALA A 9 17.32 53.75 -3.32
CA ALA A 9 17.52 52.82 -2.21
C ALA A 9 16.23 52.04 -1.97
N VAL A 10 16.18 50.83 -2.55
CA VAL A 10 15.24 49.77 -2.17
C VAL A 10 15.45 49.48 -0.69
N THR A 11 14.40 49.65 0.11
CA THR A 11 14.37 49.26 1.52
C THR A 11 14.35 47.74 1.61
N ASN A 12 15.49 47.15 1.98
CA ASN A 12 15.55 45.76 2.45
C ASN A 12 14.95 45.72 3.86
N GLU A 13 13.67 45.39 3.97
CA GLU A 13 13.15 44.75 5.19
C GLU A 13 13.71 43.33 5.22
N SER A 14 14.61 43.10 6.17
CA SER A 14 15.07 41.77 6.54
C SER A 14 13.95 41.08 7.31
N ASP A 15 13.14 40.31 6.61
CA ASP A 15 12.29 39.31 7.25
C ASP A 15 13.22 38.24 7.84
N GLU A 16 13.44 38.32 9.16
CA GLU A 16 13.88 37.19 9.94
C GLU A 16 12.84 36.08 9.71
N ILE A 17 13.23 35.06 8.94
CA ILE A 17 12.47 33.82 8.81
C ILE A 17 12.48 33.18 10.19
N GLU A 18 11.41 33.43 10.94
CA GLU A 18 11.03 32.67 12.12
C GLU A 18 10.99 31.21 11.67
N ALA A 19 11.94 30.41 12.17
CA ALA A 19 11.95 28.98 11.98
C ALA A 19 10.61 28.45 12.49
N LYS A 20 9.71 28.09 11.57
CA LYS A 20 8.49 27.38 11.93
C LYS A 20 8.92 26.15 12.71
N GLU A 21 8.46 26.05 13.95
CA GLU A 21 8.60 24.85 14.76
C GLU A 21 8.28 23.63 13.91
N ASP A 22 9.18 22.64 13.93
CA ASP A 22 9.01 21.36 13.25
C ASP A 22 7.70 20.72 13.73
N PHE A 23 6.62 20.96 12.98
CA PHE A 23 5.39 20.22 13.12
C PHE A 23 5.74 18.79 12.77
N TRP A 24 5.67 17.93 13.78
CA TRP A 24 5.64 16.49 13.58
C TRP A 24 4.66 16.19 12.44
N LYS A 25 5.12 15.49 11.41
CA LYS A 25 4.25 15.06 10.30
C LYS A 25 3.47 13.83 10.76
N SER A 26 2.17 13.75 10.49
CA SER A 26 1.44 12.50 10.66
C SER A 26 1.94 11.49 9.62
N TYR A 27 2.23 10.26 10.06
CA TYR A 27 2.68 9.18 9.19
C TYR A 27 1.61 8.09 9.09
N SER A 28 1.62 7.38 7.97
CA SER A 28 1.02 6.05 7.86
C SER A 28 2.11 5.01 7.60
N VAL A 29 1.98 3.86 8.22
CA VAL A 29 2.92 2.74 8.09
C VAL A 29 2.23 1.58 7.37
N VAL A 30 2.72 1.26 6.18
CA VAL A 30 2.26 0.11 5.39
C VAL A 30 3.30 -0.99 5.51
N ALA A 31 2.85 -2.21 5.75
CA ALA A 31 3.70 -3.39 5.83
C ALA A 31 3.45 -4.34 4.66
N PRO A 32 4.16 -4.18 3.53
CA PRO A 32 4.29 -5.22 2.53
C PRO A 32 5.03 -6.42 3.11
N VAL A 33 4.44 -7.60 2.96
CA VAL A 33 5.07 -8.89 3.29
C VAL A 33 5.38 -9.60 1.99
N ASP A 34 6.67 -9.78 1.68
CA ASP A 34 7.11 -10.27 0.37
C ASP A 34 8.52 -10.91 0.42
N THR A 35 9.14 -11.19 -0.72
CA THR A 35 10.42 -11.92 -0.81
C THR A 35 11.68 -11.08 -0.61
N GLY A 36 11.62 -9.78 -0.87
CA GLY A 36 12.72 -8.85 -0.63
C GLY A 36 12.47 -7.47 -1.26
N ILE A 37 13.37 -6.52 -1.01
CA ILE A 37 13.27 -5.17 -1.55
C ILE A 37 14.63 -4.62 -1.93
N ASN A 38 14.68 -3.84 -3.00
CA ASN A 38 15.82 -3.03 -3.40
C ASN A 38 15.69 -1.60 -2.83
N PRO A 39 16.25 -1.27 -1.65
CA PRO A 39 16.16 0.08 -1.10
C PRO A 39 17.08 1.09 -1.81
N TYR A 40 17.93 0.64 -2.75
CA TYR A 40 18.81 1.54 -3.52
C TYR A 40 18.09 2.25 -4.66
N HIS A 41 16.92 1.77 -5.06
CA HIS A 41 16.20 2.33 -6.19
C HIS A 41 15.83 3.80 -5.94
N ASP A 42 16.03 4.65 -6.94
CA ASP A 42 15.81 6.10 -6.89
C ASP A 42 14.35 6.44 -6.55
N HIS A 43 13.43 5.55 -6.90
CA HIS A 43 12.00 5.63 -6.56
C HIS A 43 11.74 5.78 -5.04
N PHE A 44 12.57 5.12 -4.22
CA PHE A 44 12.43 5.10 -2.77
C PHE A 44 13.26 6.18 -2.06
N GLN A 45 14.15 6.87 -2.78
CA GLN A 45 14.99 7.89 -2.19
C GLN A 45 14.15 9.12 -1.80
N ARG A 46 14.51 9.72 -0.66
CA ARG A 46 13.86 10.88 -0.09
C ARG A 46 14.92 11.86 0.38
N ASN A 47 14.60 13.15 0.24
CA ASN A 47 15.48 14.24 0.70
C ASN A 47 15.53 14.34 2.23
N GLU A 48 14.54 13.76 2.92
CA GLU A 48 14.37 13.83 4.37
C GLU A 48 14.39 12.42 4.94
N SER A 49 15.23 12.23 5.97
CA SER A 49 15.23 11.01 6.77
C SER A 49 14.06 11.00 7.76
N LEU A 50 13.66 9.81 8.18
CA LEU A 50 12.71 9.68 9.29
C LEU A 50 13.31 10.29 10.57
N PRO A 51 12.52 11.03 11.36
CA PRO A 51 13.01 11.63 12.59
C PRO A 51 13.52 10.57 13.58
N GLN A 52 14.61 10.87 14.28
CA GLN A 52 15.17 9.95 15.29
C GLN A 52 14.14 9.44 16.32
N PRO A 53 13.22 10.27 16.85
CA PRO A 53 12.19 9.76 17.76
C PRO A 53 11.25 8.74 17.11
N PHE A 54 10.95 8.88 15.81
CA PHE A 54 10.15 7.88 15.09
C PHE A 54 10.91 6.56 15.01
N LEU A 55 12.22 6.59 14.70
CA LEU A 55 13.05 5.38 14.62
C LEU A 55 13.19 4.68 15.99
N GLU A 56 13.27 5.46 17.07
CA GLU A 56 13.31 4.95 18.45
C GLU A 56 11.98 4.31 18.86
N ASP A 57 10.85 4.97 18.58
CA ASP A 57 9.52 4.44 18.85
C ASP A 57 9.21 3.20 18.00
N PHE A 58 9.76 3.14 16.78
CA PHE A 58 9.67 1.98 15.90
C PHE A 58 10.54 0.80 16.37
N GLY A 59 11.54 1.06 17.21
CA GLY A 59 12.45 0.01 17.69
C GLY A 59 13.50 -0.42 16.66
N VAL A 60 13.97 0.53 15.83
CA VAL A 60 15.09 0.30 14.90
C VAL A 60 16.35 -0.08 15.67
N THR A 61 16.97 -1.20 15.30
CA THR A 61 18.19 -1.75 15.94
C THR A 61 19.44 -1.51 15.12
N LEU A 62 19.29 -1.33 13.80
CA LEU A 62 20.37 -1.12 12.86
C LEU A 62 20.01 -0.03 11.86
N VAL A 63 20.95 0.86 11.56
CA VAL A 63 20.81 1.87 10.51
C VAL A 63 21.86 1.58 9.44
N CYS A 64 21.39 1.40 8.21
CA CYS A 64 22.23 1.20 7.04
C CYS A 64 22.34 2.52 6.25
N GLU A 65 23.56 3.05 6.16
CA GLU A 65 23.88 4.19 5.30
C GLU A 65 24.25 3.68 3.90
N LEU A 66 23.28 3.71 2.99
CA LEU A 66 23.43 3.11 1.66
C LEU A 66 24.35 3.94 0.75
N THR A 67 25.25 3.26 0.04
CA THR A 67 26.13 3.88 -0.96
C THR A 67 25.30 4.46 -2.13
N GLN A 68 25.62 5.69 -2.53
CA GLN A 68 24.87 6.47 -3.53
C GLN A 68 25.56 6.55 -4.90
N ILE A 69 26.71 5.89 -5.08
CA ILE A 69 27.54 5.99 -6.29
C ILE A 69 27.85 4.59 -6.81
N GLY A 70 27.69 4.39 -8.12
CA GLY A 70 27.94 3.12 -8.80
C GLY A 70 26.65 2.49 -9.33
N THR A 71 26.79 1.34 -10.00
CA THR A 71 25.66 0.48 -10.38
C THR A 71 25.03 -0.16 -9.14
N TRP A 72 23.87 -0.81 -9.32
CA TRP A 72 23.23 -1.56 -8.25
C TRP A 72 24.18 -2.59 -7.59
N GLU A 73 24.85 -3.42 -8.39
CA GLU A 73 25.80 -4.41 -7.87
C GLU A 73 26.99 -3.79 -7.14
N GLU A 74 27.52 -2.68 -7.66
CA GLU A 74 28.65 -1.96 -7.05
C GLU A 74 28.26 -1.40 -5.67
N ARG A 75 27.04 -0.87 -5.53
CA ARG A 75 26.52 -0.34 -4.27
C ARG A 75 26.25 -1.45 -3.26
N VAL A 76 25.56 -2.53 -3.67
CA VAL A 76 25.33 -3.71 -2.82
C VAL A 76 26.66 -4.27 -2.31
N GLN A 77 27.64 -4.42 -3.19
CA GLN A 77 28.96 -4.94 -2.83
C GLN A 77 29.74 -4.01 -1.90
N ALA A 78 29.60 -2.69 -2.04
CA ALA A 78 30.23 -1.70 -1.18
C ALA A 78 29.67 -1.73 0.25
N ASP A 79 28.37 -2.02 0.41
CA ASP A 79 27.68 -1.98 1.69
C ASP A 79 27.60 -3.36 2.39
N ARG A 80 28.20 -4.40 1.82
CA ARG A 80 28.24 -5.76 2.40
C ARG A 80 28.70 -5.75 3.86
N GLU A 81 29.92 -5.28 4.11
CA GLU A 81 30.54 -5.35 5.45
C GLU A 81 29.92 -4.35 6.46
N THR A 82 29.29 -3.28 5.97
CA THR A 82 28.78 -2.17 6.80
C THR A 82 27.28 -2.24 7.06
N CYS A 83 26.53 -3.00 6.26
CA CYS A 83 25.09 -3.18 6.38
C CYS A 83 24.70 -4.65 6.24
N TRP A 84 24.77 -5.21 5.03
CA TRP A 84 24.09 -6.47 4.70
C TRP A 84 24.58 -7.67 5.51
N ASP A 85 25.89 -7.80 5.71
CA ASP A 85 26.49 -8.92 6.44
C ASP A 85 26.30 -8.79 7.97
N LEU A 86 25.76 -7.66 8.45
CA LEU A 86 25.45 -7.41 9.86
C LEU A 86 24.01 -7.74 10.23
N ILE A 87 23.10 -7.80 9.25
CA ILE A 87 21.67 -8.00 9.50
C ILE A 87 21.43 -9.42 10.01
N THR A 88 20.68 -9.51 11.11
CA THR A 88 20.21 -10.77 11.68
C THR A 88 18.68 -10.79 11.74
N TYR A 89 18.09 -11.98 11.97
CA TYR A 89 16.65 -12.16 12.10
C TYR A 89 15.99 -11.36 13.23
N ASN A 90 16.77 -10.84 14.20
CA ASN A 90 16.25 -10.01 15.28
C ASN A 90 16.23 -8.52 14.94
N ASP A 91 16.88 -8.13 13.83
CA ASP A 91 17.08 -6.73 13.53
C ASP A 91 15.84 -6.08 12.90
N THR A 92 15.70 -4.79 13.17
CA THR A 92 14.77 -3.89 12.49
C THR A 92 15.62 -2.78 11.91
N VAL A 93 15.74 -2.80 10.59
CA VAL A 93 16.81 -2.12 9.84
C VAL A 93 16.23 -0.91 9.15
N TYR A 94 16.72 0.29 9.46
CA TYR A 94 16.37 1.49 8.73
C TYR A 94 17.39 1.75 7.61
N PHE A 95 16.90 1.99 6.39
CA PHE A 95 17.74 2.38 5.26
C PHE A 95 17.75 3.91 5.14
N SER A 96 18.88 4.52 5.53
CA SER A 96 19.05 5.97 5.51
C SER A 96 18.87 6.55 4.11
N GLY A 97 18.23 7.72 4.03
CA GLY A 97 17.85 8.34 2.76
C GLY A 97 16.54 7.81 2.16
N THR A 98 15.85 6.89 2.83
CA THR A 98 14.54 6.36 2.42
C THR A 98 13.51 6.52 3.54
N ARG A 99 12.28 6.02 3.33
CA ARG A 99 11.29 5.77 4.40
C ARG A 99 11.02 4.28 4.60
N ILE A 100 12.03 3.45 4.32
CA ILE A 100 11.94 2.00 4.40
C ILE A 100 12.62 1.55 5.70
N ILE A 101 11.87 0.77 6.46
CA ILE A 101 12.36 -0.04 7.58
C ILE A 101 12.12 -1.49 7.18
N GLY A 102 13.17 -2.30 7.18
CA GLY A 102 13.11 -3.72 6.86
C GLY A 102 13.23 -4.60 8.10
N ALA A 103 12.56 -5.75 8.08
CA ALA A 103 12.81 -6.84 9.02
C ALA A 103 12.53 -8.18 8.33
N MET A 104 12.98 -9.27 8.94
CA MET A 104 12.61 -10.61 8.52
C MET A 104 11.36 -11.08 9.28
N GLY A 105 10.68 -12.07 8.71
CA GLY A 105 9.88 -13.03 9.47
C GLY A 105 10.73 -13.85 10.46
N GLU A 106 10.20 -14.98 10.91
CA GLU A 106 10.88 -15.93 11.80
C GLU A 106 11.82 -16.90 11.05
N GLU A 107 11.56 -17.19 9.78
CA GLU A 107 12.39 -18.06 8.94
C GLU A 107 13.28 -17.28 7.95
N GLY A 108 14.52 -17.73 7.74
CA GLY A 108 15.44 -17.07 6.80
C GLY A 108 15.18 -17.50 5.37
N TRP A 109 14.70 -16.57 4.53
CA TRP A 109 14.28 -16.84 3.15
C TRP A 109 15.40 -16.69 2.11
N SER A 110 16.35 -15.78 2.33
CA SER A 110 17.43 -15.49 1.38
C SER A 110 18.83 -15.56 2.00
N GLU A 111 19.85 -15.58 1.15
CA GLU A 111 21.26 -15.47 1.57
C GLU A 111 21.60 -14.07 2.10
N THR A 112 20.86 -13.04 1.68
CA THR A 112 21.05 -11.64 2.09
C THR A 112 19.73 -11.08 2.61
N PRO A 113 19.49 -11.16 3.92
CA PRO A 113 18.24 -10.73 4.53
C PRO A 113 17.72 -9.38 4.04
N ILE A 114 16.42 -9.30 3.79
CA ILE A 114 15.62 -8.16 3.34
C ILE A 114 15.91 -7.70 1.91
N LEU A 115 17.14 -7.86 1.43
CA LEU A 115 17.52 -7.48 0.07
C LEU A 115 16.86 -8.42 -0.94
N ASP A 116 16.28 -7.84 -1.98
CA ASP A 116 15.65 -8.62 -3.06
C ASP A 116 16.62 -9.61 -3.71
N ASP A 117 16.11 -10.80 -4.05
CA ASP A 117 16.88 -11.80 -4.77
C ASP A 117 17.06 -11.34 -6.22
N PRO A 118 18.27 -11.41 -6.81
CA PRO A 118 18.45 -11.13 -8.24
C PRO A 118 17.50 -11.89 -9.18
N ASP A 119 17.01 -13.06 -8.77
CA ASP A 119 16.08 -13.89 -9.54
C ASP A 119 14.59 -13.64 -9.20
N ASP A 120 14.27 -12.80 -8.20
CA ASP A 120 12.91 -12.44 -7.80
C ASP A 120 12.84 -10.95 -7.41
N GLY A 121 12.16 -10.14 -8.23
CA GLY A 121 11.99 -8.69 -8.01
C GLY A 121 10.62 -8.28 -7.49
N HIS A 122 9.83 -9.24 -7.02
CA HIS A 122 8.42 -9.04 -6.73
C HIS A 122 8.19 -8.01 -5.62
N GLY A 123 8.92 -8.10 -4.50
CA GLY A 123 8.73 -7.21 -3.37
C GLY A 123 9.16 -5.76 -3.62
N THR A 124 10.17 -5.53 -4.48
CA THR A 124 10.50 -4.17 -4.98
C THR A 124 9.33 -3.55 -5.73
N ALA A 125 8.73 -4.27 -6.68
CA ALA A 125 7.59 -3.77 -7.45
C ALA A 125 6.35 -3.57 -6.56
N VAL A 126 6.04 -4.52 -5.67
CA VAL A 126 4.94 -4.43 -4.69
C VAL A 126 5.08 -3.18 -3.83
N THR A 127 6.30 -2.89 -3.35
CA THR A 127 6.54 -1.68 -2.55
C THR A 127 6.42 -0.42 -3.39
N GLY A 128 6.90 -0.44 -4.64
CA GLY A 128 6.70 0.64 -5.60
C GLY A 128 5.22 1.00 -5.76
N ALA A 129 4.34 0.00 -5.90
CA ALA A 129 2.91 0.22 -6.04
C ALA A 129 2.27 0.92 -4.81
N VAL A 130 2.75 0.63 -3.59
CA VAL A 130 2.33 1.38 -2.39
C VAL A 130 2.75 2.85 -2.52
N ILE A 131 4.01 3.10 -2.90
CA ILE A 131 4.62 4.42 -2.96
C ILE A 131 4.04 5.28 -4.09
N ASP A 132 3.64 4.68 -5.22
CA ASP A 132 2.95 5.38 -6.30
C ASP A 132 1.61 5.97 -5.85
N ALA A 133 0.89 5.27 -4.98
CA ALA A 133 -0.37 5.75 -4.41
C ALA A 133 -0.18 6.67 -3.20
N ASN A 134 0.85 6.44 -2.38
CA ASN A 134 1.24 7.35 -1.30
C ASN A 134 2.77 7.52 -1.23
N PRO A 135 3.32 8.57 -1.85
CA PRO A 135 4.76 8.83 -1.83
C PRO A 135 5.32 9.11 -0.43
N ASP A 136 4.45 9.45 0.52
CA ASP A 136 4.83 9.79 1.88
C ASP A 136 4.69 8.62 2.89
N ALA A 137 4.18 7.46 2.46
CA ALA A 137 4.05 6.30 3.33
C ALA A 137 5.41 5.87 3.91
N VAL A 138 5.40 5.44 5.16
CA VAL A 138 6.50 4.69 5.75
C VAL A 138 6.29 3.22 5.43
N ILE A 139 7.32 2.58 4.89
CA ILE A 139 7.28 1.17 4.55
C ILE A 139 7.94 0.39 5.67
N PHE A 140 7.20 -0.56 6.25
CA PHE A 140 7.76 -1.62 7.08
C PHE A 140 7.79 -2.92 6.28
N PHE A 141 8.85 -3.09 5.49
CA PHE A 141 8.99 -4.24 4.63
C PHE A 141 9.36 -5.48 5.46
N LEU A 142 8.64 -6.57 5.24
CA LEU A 142 8.86 -7.84 5.92
C LEU A 142 9.17 -8.93 4.90
N GLU A 143 10.40 -9.42 4.95
CA GLU A 143 10.81 -10.58 4.16
C GLU A 143 10.20 -11.86 4.76
N GLY A 144 9.49 -12.64 3.95
CA GLY A 144 8.96 -13.95 4.32
C GLY A 144 7.50 -13.95 4.74
N PHE A 145 6.77 -15.00 4.37
CA PHE A 145 5.32 -15.09 4.58
C PHE A 145 4.88 -15.06 6.05
N ASP A 146 5.74 -15.50 6.95
CA ASP A 146 5.58 -15.44 8.40
C ASP A 146 5.75 -14.04 8.99
N GLY A 147 6.19 -13.07 8.18
CA GLY A 147 6.21 -11.66 8.51
C GLY A 147 4.84 -11.08 8.90
N VAL A 148 3.73 -11.67 8.44
CA VAL A 148 2.37 -11.19 8.73
C VAL A 148 2.13 -11.04 10.24
N ARG A 149 2.51 -12.04 11.06
CA ARG A 149 2.38 -11.97 12.52
C ARG A 149 3.19 -10.81 13.10
N ARG A 150 4.43 -10.63 12.65
CA ARG A 150 5.31 -9.56 13.11
C ARG A 150 4.73 -8.19 12.77
N ALA A 151 4.22 -8.01 11.55
CA ALA A 151 3.48 -6.80 11.16
C ALA A 151 2.24 -6.59 12.01
N ALA A 152 1.49 -7.66 12.33
CA ALA A 152 0.29 -7.61 13.15
C ALA A 152 0.60 -7.17 14.60
N GLU A 153 1.71 -7.61 15.18
CA GLU A 153 2.11 -7.23 16.54
C GLU A 153 2.79 -5.87 16.62
N HIS A 154 3.38 -5.38 15.53
CA HIS A 154 4.11 -4.12 15.55
C HIS A 154 3.16 -2.92 15.80
N PRO A 155 3.34 -2.12 16.87
CA PRO A 155 2.33 -1.16 17.33
C PRO A 155 2.10 0.01 16.36
N MET A 156 3.07 0.29 15.47
CA MET A 156 3.00 1.42 14.55
C MET A 156 2.40 1.08 13.18
N VAL A 157 2.19 -0.21 12.85
CA VAL A 157 1.69 -0.64 11.53
C VAL A 157 0.19 -0.37 11.42
N ASP A 158 -0.22 0.26 10.31
CA ASP A 158 -1.61 0.59 10.00
C ASP A 158 -2.26 -0.43 9.07
N ILE A 159 -1.52 -0.81 8.04
CA ILE A 159 -2.00 -1.64 6.94
C ILE A 159 -0.99 -2.74 6.69
N ILE A 160 -1.46 -3.98 6.60
CA ILE A 160 -0.68 -5.13 6.13
C ILE A 160 -1.16 -5.45 4.72
N THR A 161 -0.23 -5.68 3.79
CA THR A 161 -0.57 -6.07 2.41
C THR A 161 0.17 -7.34 2.02
N THR A 162 -0.59 -8.35 1.57
CA THR A 162 -0.06 -9.63 1.12
C THR A 162 -0.38 -9.86 -0.35
N SER A 163 0.67 -9.89 -1.16
CA SER A 163 0.60 -9.99 -2.63
C SER A 163 1.02 -11.37 -3.16
N PHE A 164 0.93 -12.39 -2.31
CA PHE A 164 1.30 -13.77 -2.60
C PHE A 164 0.11 -14.69 -2.38
N GLY A 165 0.12 -15.87 -2.97
CA GLY A 165 -0.95 -16.83 -2.80
C GLY A 165 -0.79 -18.02 -3.76
N PRO A 166 -1.39 -19.17 -3.44
CA PRO A 166 -1.31 -20.32 -4.31
C PRO A 166 -2.21 -20.15 -5.54
N ILE A 167 -1.63 -20.34 -6.72
CA ILE A 167 -2.32 -20.20 -8.01
C ILE A 167 -3.63 -21.00 -8.03
N GLY A 168 -4.71 -20.33 -8.44
CA GLY A 168 -6.05 -20.89 -8.51
C GLY A 168 -6.82 -20.78 -7.19
N SER A 169 -6.34 -19.98 -6.25
CA SER A 169 -6.89 -19.87 -4.89
C SER A 169 -7.01 -21.25 -4.24
N VAL A 170 -5.95 -22.05 -4.30
CA VAL A 170 -5.93 -23.33 -3.57
C VAL A 170 -5.96 -23.00 -2.08
N PRO A 171 -6.87 -23.56 -1.29
CA PRO A 171 -6.98 -23.18 0.11
C PRO A 171 -5.80 -23.76 0.89
N VAL A 172 -4.78 -22.93 1.10
CA VAL A 172 -3.62 -23.22 1.93
C VAL A 172 -3.77 -22.41 3.21
N PRO A 173 -4.16 -23.04 4.33
CA PRO A 173 -4.34 -22.35 5.59
C PRO A 173 -2.98 -22.00 6.23
N GLY A 174 -2.99 -20.99 7.09
CA GLY A 174 -1.88 -20.56 7.93
C GLY A 174 -1.79 -19.04 8.09
N ILE A 175 -1.96 -18.29 6.99
CA ILE A 175 -1.84 -16.82 7.00
C ILE A 175 -3.11 -16.12 7.47
N GLU A 176 -4.25 -16.77 7.30
CA GLU A 176 -5.56 -16.23 7.66
C GLU A 176 -5.65 -15.97 9.18
N ASP A 177 -5.06 -16.82 10.02
CA ASP A 177 -5.04 -16.65 11.48
C ASP A 177 -4.31 -15.35 11.88
N ASP A 178 -3.18 -15.04 11.23
CA ASP A 178 -2.40 -13.84 11.51
C ASP A 178 -3.06 -12.57 10.99
N THR A 179 -3.70 -12.66 9.81
CA THR A 179 -4.50 -11.55 9.28
C THR A 179 -5.77 -11.32 10.08
N GLU A 180 -6.39 -12.37 10.64
CA GLU A 180 -7.53 -12.23 11.57
C GLU A 180 -7.09 -11.47 12.81
N TYR A 181 -5.97 -11.91 13.41
CA TYR A 181 -5.40 -11.23 14.57
C TYR A 181 -5.07 -9.76 14.27
N ALA A 182 -4.48 -9.47 13.11
CA ALA A 182 -4.17 -8.09 12.72
C ALA A 182 -5.42 -7.21 12.64
N VAL A 183 -6.49 -7.71 12.02
CA VAL A 183 -7.69 -6.91 11.75
C VAL A 183 -8.62 -6.85 12.96
N ASN A 184 -8.95 -8.02 13.53
CA ASN A 184 -9.98 -8.14 14.56
C ASN A 184 -9.44 -7.80 15.96
N GLU A 185 -8.19 -8.21 16.28
CA GLU A 185 -7.60 -7.97 17.60
C GLU A 185 -6.80 -6.67 17.64
N MET A 186 -6.01 -6.39 16.59
CA MET A 186 -5.11 -5.23 16.56
C MET A 186 -5.72 -4.00 15.86
N GLY A 187 -6.90 -4.12 15.24
CA GLY A 187 -7.63 -3.01 14.62
C GLY A 187 -6.96 -2.45 13.36
N LYS A 188 -6.14 -3.24 12.67
CA LYS A 188 -5.42 -2.86 11.45
C LYS A 188 -6.27 -3.11 10.20
N LEU A 189 -5.82 -2.59 9.06
CA LEU A 189 -6.34 -3.00 7.76
C LEU A 189 -5.48 -4.12 7.18
N HIS A 190 -6.12 -5.02 6.44
CA HIS A 190 -5.44 -6.03 5.64
C HIS A 190 -5.97 -6.00 4.21
N THR A 191 -5.06 -5.93 3.24
CA THR A 191 -5.35 -6.04 1.81
C THR A 191 -4.72 -7.31 1.25
N GLY A 192 -5.53 -8.19 0.67
CA GLY A 192 -5.09 -9.49 0.15
C GLY A 192 -5.48 -9.71 -1.31
N ALA A 193 -4.58 -10.34 -2.07
CA ALA A 193 -4.73 -10.59 -3.50
C ALA A 193 -5.71 -11.74 -3.80
N CYS A 194 -6.69 -11.53 -4.68
CA CYS A 194 -7.73 -12.52 -5.01
C CYS A 194 -7.34 -13.57 -6.07
N ASP A 195 -6.05 -13.73 -6.40
CA ASP A 195 -5.51 -14.62 -7.44
C ASP A 195 -5.46 -14.05 -8.87
N ASN A 196 -4.50 -14.54 -9.66
CA ASN A 196 -4.23 -14.17 -11.05
C ASN A 196 -4.89 -15.13 -12.06
N THR A 197 -5.95 -15.80 -11.65
CA THR A 197 -6.82 -16.64 -12.48
C THR A 197 -8.28 -16.31 -12.20
N GLY A 198 -9.21 -16.76 -13.05
CA GLY A 198 -10.65 -16.63 -12.81
C GLY A 198 -11.21 -17.45 -11.63
N SER A 199 -10.36 -17.85 -10.68
CA SER A 199 -10.75 -18.51 -9.44
C SER A 199 -11.56 -17.59 -8.53
N THR A 200 -12.30 -18.16 -7.59
CA THR A 200 -13.14 -17.40 -6.67
C THR A 200 -12.34 -16.94 -5.47
N CYS A 201 -12.33 -15.63 -5.18
CA CYS A 201 -11.59 -15.05 -4.06
C CYS A 201 -12.04 -15.60 -2.70
N VAL A 202 -13.30 -16.05 -2.57
CA VAL A 202 -13.88 -16.55 -1.30
C VAL A 202 -13.00 -17.60 -0.60
N GLN A 203 -12.32 -18.47 -1.34
CA GLN A 203 -11.49 -19.56 -0.82
C GLN A 203 -9.99 -19.22 -0.79
N ASP A 204 -9.60 -18.03 -1.24
CA ASP A 204 -8.22 -17.56 -1.22
C ASP A 204 -7.81 -17.18 0.20
N ALA A 205 -6.66 -17.65 0.70
CA ALA A 205 -6.26 -17.42 2.08
C ALA A 205 -5.85 -15.96 2.39
N THR A 206 -5.53 -15.15 1.38
CA THR A 206 -5.19 -13.74 1.59
C THR A 206 -6.41 -12.83 1.51
N GLY A 207 -7.14 -12.88 0.38
CA GLY A 207 -8.25 -11.98 0.08
C GLY A 207 -9.63 -12.53 0.46
N GLY A 208 -9.75 -13.85 0.62
CA GLY A 208 -11.00 -14.54 0.91
C GLY A 208 -11.52 -14.43 2.33
N PRO A 209 -10.69 -14.34 3.39
CA PRO A 209 -11.20 -14.21 4.74
C PRO A 209 -12.09 -12.96 4.91
N PRO A 210 -13.13 -13.01 5.76
CA PRO A 210 -14.11 -11.92 5.88
C PRO A 210 -13.52 -10.63 6.46
N TRP A 211 -12.46 -10.73 7.26
CA TRP A 211 -11.73 -9.59 7.81
C TRP A 211 -10.81 -8.89 6.79
N SER A 212 -10.36 -9.61 5.75
CA SER A 212 -9.52 -9.07 4.68
C SER A 212 -10.33 -8.24 3.68
N ILE A 213 -9.67 -7.26 3.06
CA ILE A 213 -10.14 -6.63 1.82
C ILE A 213 -9.52 -7.43 0.67
N GLY A 214 -10.36 -8.20 -0.02
CA GLY A 214 -9.98 -9.01 -1.17
C GLY A 214 -9.96 -8.19 -2.45
N ILE A 215 -8.80 -8.16 -3.13
CA ILE A 215 -8.52 -7.28 -4.25
C ILE A 215 -8.27 -8.09 -5.51
N ALA A 216 -9.04 -7.81 -6.55
CA ALA A 216 -8.81 -8.31 -7.90
C ALA A 216 -8.30 -7.21 -8.84
N GLY A 217 -7.94 -7.61 -10.06
CA GLY A 217 -7.36 -6.76 -11.08
C GLY A 217 -8.39 -6.01 -11.90
N PHE A 218 -8.08 -4.75 -12.16
CA PHE A 218 -8.73 -3.89 -13.12
C PHE A 218 -7.66 -3.19 -13.96
N GLN A 219 -7.85 -3.09 -15.26
CA GLN A 219 -6.92 -2.36 -16.11
C GLN A 219 -7.32 -0.88 -16.13
N GLU A 220 -6.61 0.00 -15.42
CA GLU A 220 -6.98 1.43 -15.34
C GLU A 220 -6.63 2.21 -16.61
N ASP A 221 -5.46 1.93 -17.17
CA ASP A 221 -4.97 2.54 -18.41
C ASP A 221 -5.29 1.66 -19.63
N GLY A 222 -5.78 2.27 -20.71
CA GLY A 222 -6.16 1.54 -21.92
C GLY A 222 -7.55 0.91 -21.81
N ASP A 223 -7.63 -0.42 -21.91
CA ASP A 223 -8.89 -1.18 -21.98
C ASP A 223 -9.48 -1.50 -20.59
N ARG A 224 -10.45 -0.70 -20.14
CA ARG A 224 -11.09 -0.80 -18.81
C ARG A 224 -12.12 -1.93 -18.64
N GLY A 225 -12.19 -2.89 -19.57
CA GLY A 225 -12.88 -4.17 -19.35
C GLY A 225 -11.95 -5.38 -19.47
N LYS A 226 -10.66 -5.13 -19.66
CA LYS A 226 -9.62 -6.15 -19.69
C LYS A 226 -9.37 -6.69 -18.28
N VAL A 227 -8.76 -7.87 -18.17
CA VAL A 227 -8.34 -8.50 -16.90
C VAL A 227 -9.42 -9.20 -16.09
N MET A 228 -10.72 -8.88 -16.25
CA MET A 228 -11.82 -9.49 -15.47
C MET A 228 -11.88 -11.04 -15.51
N HIS A 229 -11.26 -11.68 -16.52
CA HIS A 229 -11.20 -13.14 -16.65
C HIS A 229 -9.83 -13.76 -16.30
N CYS A 230 -8.82 -12.92 -16.08
CA CYS A 230 -7.49 -13.33 -15.64
C CYS A 230 -7.22 -12.93 -14.19
N SER A 231 -8.25 -12.54 -13.45
CA SER A 231 -8.15 -12.18 -12.05
C SER A 231 -9.29 -12.80 -11.27
N GLY A 232 -9.07 -12.89 -9.95
CA GLY A 232 -10.02 -13.39 -8.99
C GLY A 232 -11.43 -12.85 -9.17
N THR A 233 -12.40 -13.74 -9.00
CA THR A 233 -13.83 -13.43 -9.06
C THR A 233 -14.41 -13.28 -7.65
N ALA A 234 -15.52 -12.54 -7.54
CA ALA A 234 -16.12 -12.16 -6.26
C ALA A 234 -15.15 -11.46 -5.27
N PRO A 235 -14.36 -10.46 -5.72
CA PRO A 235 -13.54 -9.65 -4.83
C PRO A 235 -14.40 -8.68 -4.00
N ASP A 236 -13.80 -8.02 -3.01
CA ASP A 236 -14.42 -6.82 -2.43
C ASP A 236 -14.31 -5.63 -3.39
N ILE A 237 -13.14 -5.41 -3.98
CA ILE A 237 -12.88 -4.32 -4.92
C ILE A 237 -11.94 -4.78 -6.04
N VAL A 238 -11.84 -3.97 -7.09
CA VAL A 238 -10.81 -4.13 -8.12
C VAL A 238 -9.91 -2.89 -8.16
N ALA A 239 -8.64 -3.05 -8.52
CA ALA A 239 -7.67 -1.95 -8.61
C ALA A 239 -6.63 -2.22 -9.71
N ASP A 240 -5.78 -1.22 -10.00
CA ASP A 240 -4.87 -1.27 -11.15
C ASP A 240 -3.98 -2.52 -11.22
N TRP A 241 -4.19 -3.31 -12.25
CA TRP A 241 -3.54 -4.59 -12.47
C TRP A 241 -2.18 -4.45 -13.14
N THR A 242 -2.05 -3.55 -14.12
CA THR A 242 -0.82 -3.37 -14.90
C THR A 242 -0.18 -2.03 -14.56
N GLN A 243 1.04 -2.06 -14.04
CA GLN A 243 1.74 -0.86 -13.60
C GLN A 243 3.19 -0.91 -14.10
N ASN A 244 3.78 0.27 -14.31
CA ASN A 244 5.21 0.42 -14.59
C ASN A 244 5.94 0.67 -13.26
N LEU A 245 6.60 -0.35 -12.74
CA LEU A 245 7.09 -0.40 -11.35
C LEU A 245 8.62 -0.56 -11.30
N PRO A 246 9.27 -0.11 -10.20
CA PRO A 246 10.72 -0.12 -10.08
C PRO A 246 11.32 -1.53 -10.20
N ASP A 247 12.48 -1.63 -10.84
CA ASP A 247 13.24 -2.86 -11.00
C ASP A 247 14.09 -3.15 -9.76
N HIS A 248 14.22 -4.44 -9.39
CA HIS A 248 14.95 -4.89 -8.21
C HIS A 248 16.48 -4.88 -8.39
N ASP A 249 16.97 -5.02 -9.62
CA ASP A 249 18.40 -5.09 -9.96
C ASP A 249 18.93 -3.80 -10.61
N SER A 250 18.18 -2.70 -10.51
CA SER A 250 18.53 -1.39 -11.07
C SER A 250 18.48 -0.28 -10.04
N ILE A 251 19.05 0.87 -10.40
CA ILE A 251 18.93 2.10 -9.61
C ILE A 251 17.74 2.94 -10.09
N ASP A 252 17.47 2.96 -11.38
CA ASP A 252 16.46 3.82 -12.02
C ASP A 252 15.60 3.08 -13.07
N GLY A 253 15.73 1.75 -13.13
CA GLY A 253 15.03 0.89 -14.08
C GLY A 253 13.57 0.65 -13.69
N TYR A 254 12.71 0.48 -14.69
CA TYR A 254 11.32 0.14 -14.48
C TYR A 254 10.88 -0.91 -15.50
N HIS A 255 9.94 -1.75 -15.09
CA HIS A 255 9.31 -2.73 -15.96
C HIS A 255 7.79 -2.68 -15.84
N ASP A 256 7.11 -3.04 -16.92
CA ASP A 256 5.67 -3.28 -16.88
C ASP A 256 5.43 -4.64 -16.23
N THR A 257 4.62 -4.64 -15.18
CA THR A 257 4.22 -5.85 -14.47
C THR A 257 2.72 -5.90 -14.27
N SER A 258 2.18 -7.10 -14.04
CA SER A 258 0.76 -7.40 -14.16
C SER A 258 0.33 -8.43 -13.12
N GLY A 259 -0.67 -8.10 -12.32
CA GLY A 259 -1.19 -9.01 -11.30
C GLY A 259 -2.02 -8.35 -10.21
N THR A 260 -2.85 -9.14 -9.53
CA THR A 260 -3.46 -8.78 -8.25
C THR A 260 -2.40 -8.41 -7.22
N SER A 261 -1.21 -8.99 -7.35
CA SER A 261 -0.02 -8.65 -6.58
C SER A 261 0.36 -7.17 -6.62
N PHE A 262 -0.04 -6.40 -7.65
CA PHE A 262 0.24 -4.96 -7.75
C PHE A 262 -1.00 -4.10 -7.49
N ALA A 263 -2.19 -4.62 -7.82
CA ALA A 263 -3.47 -3.98 -7.47
C ALA A 263 -3.66 -3.87 -5.94
N THR A 264 -3.24 -4.92 -5.22
CA THR A 264 -3.37 -5.04 -3.76
C THR A 264 -2.56 -3.96 -3.00
N PRO A 265 -1.23 -3.83 -3.20
CA PRO A 265 -0.41 -2.85 -2.50
C PRO A 265 -0.73 -1.42 -2.95
N ARG A 266 -1.12 -1.20 -4.20
CA ARG A 266 -1.61 0.12 -4.63
C ARG A 266 -2.81 0.58 -3.82
N THR A 267 -3.76 -0.32 -3.58
CA THR A 267 -4.92 -0.04 -2.71
C THR A 267 -4.48 0.23 -1.27
N ALA A 268 -3.52 -0.53 -0.73
CA ALA A 268 -2.94 -0.24 0.58
C ALA A 268 -2.33 1.18 0.63
N GLY A 269 -1.63 1.60 -0.44
CA GLY A 269 -1.14 2.96 -0.61
C GLY A 269 -2.24 4.02 -0.58
N VAL A 270 -3.34 3.83 -1.33
CA VAL A 270 -4.50 4.74 -1.30
C VAL A 270 -5.07 4.88 0.12
N LEU A 271 -5.29 3.76 0.81
CA LEU A 271 -5.80 3.76 2.18
C LEU A 271 -4.81 4.38 3.18
N SER A 272 -3.50 4.21 2.96
CA SER A 272 -2.46 4.82 3.79
C SER A 272 -2.48 6.35 3.69
N LEU A 273 -2.79 6.91 2.51
CA LEU A 273 -2.91 8.35 2.31
C LEU A 273 -4.15 8.89 3.02
N VAL A 274 -5.26 8.16 2.96
CA VAL A 274 -6.49 8.47 3.71
C VAL A 274 -6.20 8.54 5.22
N ILE A 275 -5.51 7.53 5.78
CA ILE A 275 -5.14 7.50 7.20
C ILE A 275 -4.25 8.68 7.56
N GLN A 276 -3.23 8.94 6.75
CA GLN A 276 -2.27 10.01 6.99
C GLN A 276 -2.94 11.39 7.05
N GLU A 277 -3.79 11.68 6.07
CA GLU A 277 -4.50 12.98 5.99
C GLU A 277 -5.55 13.13 7.10
N LEU A 278 -6.28 12.07 7.45
CA LEU A 278 -7.23 12.11 8.57
C LEU A 278 -6.53 12.30 9.91
N ARG A 279 -5.34 11.71 10.09
CA ARG A 279 -4.50 11.96 11.27
C ARG A 279 -4.06 13.42 11.36
N GLU A 280 -3.61 13.99 10.25
CA GLU A 280 -3.22 15.40 10.18
C GLU A 280 -4.40 16.32 10.53
N GLN A 281 -5.59 16.06 9.96
CA GLN A 281 -6.81 16.81 10.26
C GLN A 281 -7.26 16.65 11.73
N ALA A 282 -7.07 15.48 12.32
CA ALA A 282 -7.46 15.17 13.69
C ALA A 282 -6.42 15.61 14.74
N GLY A 283 -5.22 16.04 14.32
CA GLY A 283 -4.08 16.28 15.20
C GLY A 283 -3.55 15.00 15.88
N ASP A 284 -3.74 13.86 15.22
CA ASP A 284 -3.28 12.56 15.71
C ASP A 284 -1.84 12.29 15.22
N MET A 285 -0.90 12.34 16.16
CA MET A 285 0.54 12.23 15.86
C MET A 285 1.09 10.80 15.99
N GLY A 286 0.28 9.84 16.40
CA GLY A 286 0.74 8.45 16.48
C GLY A 286 0.43 7.65 15.23
N SER A 287 0.86 6.40 15.22
CA SER A 287 0.61 5.43 14.15
C SER A 287 0.08 4.11 14.72
N GLY A 288 -0.39 3.25 13.82
CA GLY A 288 -1.01 1.97 14.12
C GLY A 288 -2.36 2.06 14.85
N GLY A 289 -2.95 0.87 15.01
CA GLY A 289 -4.19 0.67 15.75
C GLY A 289 -4.02 0.96 17.24
N ARG A 290 -4.73 1.96 17.75
CA ARG A 290 -4.69 2.41 19.14
C ARG A 290 -6.10 2.50 19.70
N ASN A 291 -6.36 1.80 20.80
CA ASN A 291 -7.68 1.76 21.44
C ASN A 291 -8.82 1.32 20.49
N GLY A 292 -8.53 0.38 19.57
CA GLY A 292 -9.47 -0.10 18.57
C GLY A 292 -9.73 0.85 17.39
N SER A 293 -8.96 1.95 17.27
CA SER A 293 -9.06 2.92 16.18
C SER A 293 -7.72 3.11 15.47
N LEU A 294 -7.75 3.36 14.17
CA LEU A 294 -6.55 3.75 13.41
C LEU A 294 -6.27 5.25 13.54
N ILE A 295 -7.32 6.06 13.64
CA ILE A 295 -7.21 7.50 13.93
C ILE A 295 -7.92 7.77 15.25
N TYR A 296 -7.18 8.34 16.21
CA TYR A 296 -7.68 8.56 17.56
C TYR A 296 -7.20 9.91 18.12
N SER A 297 -8.14 10.81 18.40
CA SER A 297 -7.92 12.08 19.09
C SER A 297 -9.08 12.38 20.06
N GLU A 298 -9.06 13.52 20.74
CA GLU A 298 -10.08 13.87 21.74
C GLU A 298 -11.51 13.86 21.17
N ASN A 299 -11.68 14.19 19.88
CA ASN A 299 -12.99 14.32 19.23
C ASN A 299 -13.21 13.36 18.05
N THR A 300 -12.21 12.54 17.71
CA THR A 300 -12.23 11.69 16.52
C THR A 300 -11.79 10.28 16.89
N SER A 301 -12.58 9.30 16.48
CA SER A 301 -12.26 7.87 16.59
C SER A 301 -12.75 7.23 15.30
N ILE A 302 -11.80 6.77 14.47
CA ILE A 302 -12.06 6.13 13.18
C ILE A 302 -11.41 4.76 13.21
N THR A 303 -12.23 3.73 13.02
CA THR A 303 -11.81 2.33 13.02
C THR A 303 -11.39 1.86 11.63
N ASN A 304 -10.75 0.70 11.55
CA ASN A 304 -10.51 0.00 10.28
C ASN A 304 -11.82 -0.28 9.52
N TYR A 305 -12.91 -0.63 10.20
CA TYR A 305 -14.21 -0.84 9.58
C TYR A 305 -14.80 0.43 8.98
N ASP A 306 -14.64 1.59 9.64
CA ASP A 306 -15.11 2.87 9.09
C ASP A 306 -14.38 3.20 7.78
N ILE A 307 -13.06 3.01 7.75
CA ILE A 307 -12.24 3.24 6.55
C ILE A 307 -12.64 2.27 5.43
N ARG A 308 -12.74 0.97 5.73
CA ARG A 308 -13.20 -0.04 4.76
C ARG A 308 -14.57 0.35 4.20
N ARG A 309 -15.53 0.66 5.06
CA ARG A 309 -16.90 1.01 4.63
C ARG A 309 -16.94 2.28 3.77
N SER A 310 -16.13 3.28 4.12
CA SER A 310 -16.03 4.50 3.32
C SER A 310 -15.43 4.24 1.94
N MET A 311 -14.39 3.41 1.85
CA MET A 311 -13.83 2.94 0.58
C MET A 311 -14.87 2.20 -0.27
N GLU A 312 -15.65 1.29 0.33
CA GLU A 312 -16.72 0.55 -0.36
C GLU A 312 -17.78 1.49 -0.95
N LYS A 313 -18.16 2.55 -0.24
CA LYS A 313 -19.10 3.57 -0.74
C LYS A 313 -18.49 4.44 -1.84
N ALA A 314 -17.22 4.80 -1.69
CA ALA A 314 -16.51 5.73 -2.57
C ALA A 314 -16.08 5.11 -3.91
N SER A 315 -15.86 3.79 -3.95
CA SER A 315 -15.48 3.07 -5.17
C SER A 315 -16.49 3.33 -6.30
N TYR A 316 -16.04 3.27 -7.56
CA TYR A 316 -16.90 3.56 -8.70
C TYR A 316 -17.07 2.35 -9.62
N PHE A 317 -18.15 2.36 -10.40
CA PHE A 317 -18.37 1.38 -11.45
C PHE A 317 -17.97 1.98 -12.80
N PRO A 318 -17.03 1.36 -13.53
CA PRO A 318 -16.67 1.78 -14.88
C PRO A 318 -17.87 1.74 -15.83
N ASP A 319 -17.94 2.68 -16.76
CA ASP A 319 -18.92 2.66 -17.83
C ASP A 319 -18.56 1.60 -18.87
N ALA A 320 -19.57 0.90 -19.40
CA ALA A 320 -19.38 -0.15 -20.39
C ALA A 320 -18.70 0.35 -21.67
N SER A 321 -18.74 1.65 -21.96
CA SER A 321 -18.07 2.29 -23.11
C SER A 321 -16.58 2.51 -22.92
N GLU A 322 -16.06 2.33 -21.70
CA GLU A 322 -14.63 2.40 -21.41
C GLU A 322 -13.88 1.12 -21.80
N TYR A 323 -14.61 0.06 -22.16
CA TYR A 323 -14.05 -1.17 -22.75
C TYR A 323 -13.64 -0.96 -24.21
N ASP A 324 -12.37 -1.22 -24.52
CA ASP A 324 -11.83 -1.19 -25.88
C ASP A 324 -11.33 -2.59 -26.30
N PRO A 325 -12.16 -3.42 -26.96
CA PRO A 325 -11.76 -4.76 -27.40
C PRO A 325 -10.64 -4.77 -28.46
N GLY A 326 -10.27 -3.60 -29.00
CA GLY A 326 -9.19 -3.44 -29.97
C GLY A 326 -7.81 -3.21 -29.35
N ALA A 327 -7.75 -2.88 -28.05
CA ALA A 327 -6.51 -2.63 -27.34
C ALA A 327 -5.79 -3.95 -26.99
N ASN A 328 -4.59 -4.14 -27.54
CA ASN A 328 -3.74 -5.31 -27.30
C ASN A 328 -2.66 -5.02 -26.24
N GLU A 329 -3.07 -4.52 -25.07
CA GLU A 329 -2.17 -4.08 -23.98
C GLU A 329 -2.21 -5.05 -22.78
N GLY A 330 -1.13 -5.17 -22.00
CA GLY A 330 -1.08 -6.00 -20.78
C GLY A 330 -0.95 -7.52 -21.00
N ALA A 331 -0.73 -8.26 -19.92
CA ALA A 331 -0.50 -9.73 -19.98
C ALA A 331 -1.79 -10.54 -20.24
N CYS A 332 -2.94 -10.05 -19.78
CA CYS A 332 -4.23 -10.71 -19.98
C CYS A 332 -4.89 -10.24 -21.28
N GLN A 333 -5.10 -11.12 -22.25
CA GLN A 333 -5.71 -10.75 -23.55
C GLN A 333 -7.22 -11.05 -23.63
N THR A 334 -7.86 -11.32 -22.50
CA THR A 334 -9.30 -11.56 -22.42
C THR A 334 -9.99 -10.47 -21.59
N GLY A 335 -11.16 -10.06 -22.04
CA GLY A 335 -11.94 -9.00 -21.41
C GLY A 335 -13.39 -9.06 -21.85
N VAL A 336 -14.24 -8.48 -21.01
CA VAL A 336 -15.65 -8.21 -21.31
C VAL A 336 -15.97 -6.85 -20.71
N PRO A 337 -16.86 -6.05 -21.33
CA PRO A 337 -17.26 -4.79 -20.74
C PRO A 337 -17.87 -5.02 -19.36
N VAL A 338 -17.65 -4.06 -18.46
CA VAL A 338 -18.36 -4.03 -17.18
C VAL A 338 -19.85 -3.90 -17.45
N SER A 339 -20.64 -4.73 -16.79
CA SER A 339 -22.09 -4.80 -16.96
C SER A 339 -22.73 -3.46 -16.54
N PRO A 340 -23.50 -2.80 -17.41
CA PRO A 340 -24.19 -1.56 -17.05
C PRO A 340 -25.41 -1.78 -16.14
N ILE A 341 -25.79 -3.03 -15.88
CA ILE A 341 -26.95 -3.41 -15.05
C ILE A 341 -26.52 -3.95 -13.69
N ALA A 342 -25.44 -4.74 -13.67
CA ALA A 342 -24.95 -5.40 -12.46
C ALA A 342 -23.41 -5.37 -12.43
N PRO A 343 -22.77 -4.18 -12.41
CA PRO A 343 -21.31 -4.05 -12.45
C PRO A 343 -20.63 -4.70 -11.24
N TYR A 344 -21.33 -4.74 -10.11
CA TYR A 344 -20.88 -5.33 -8.86
C TYR A 344 -20.61 -6.84 -8.93
N THR A 345 -21.20 -7.56 -9.89
CA THR A 345 -20.89 -8.99 -10.07
C THR A 345 -19.51 -9.23 -10.68
N GLN A 346 -18.88 -8.19 -11.23
CA GLN A 346 -17.54 -8.24 -11.82
C GLN A 346 -16.53 -7.50 -10.93
N THR A 347 -16.92 -6.39 -10.32
CA THR A 347 -16.02 -5.46 -9.64
C THR A 347 -16.16 -5.42 -8.12
N GLY A 348 -17.08 -6.22 -7.56
CA GLY A 348 -17.43 -6.14 -6.14
C GLY A 348 -18.10 -4.81 -5.81
N TRP A 349 -17.58 -4.09 -4.83
CA TRP A 349 -18.01 -2.72 -4.53
C TRP A 349 -17.66 -1.72 -5.64
N GLY A 350 -16.61 -1.97 -6.42
CA GLY A 350 -16.18 -1.11 -7.53
C GLY A 350 -14.65 -1.00 -7.65
N VAL A 351 -14.20 -0.08 -8.50
CA VAL A 351 -12.79 0.27 -8.70
C VAL A 351 -12.30 1.19 -7.59
N VAL A 352 -11.09 0.93 -7.09
CA VAL A 352 -10.35 1.82 -6.20
C VAL A 352 -9.09 2.32 -6.90
N ASP A 353 -8.98 3.65 -7.01
CA ASP A 353 -7.80 4.34 -7.53
C ASP A 353 -7.42 5.54 -6.63
N PRO A 354 -6.24 6.15 -6.79
CA PRO A 354 -5.79 7.26 -5.95
C PRO A 354 -6.71 8.49 -5.94
N THR A 355 -7.57 8.67 -6.96
CA THR A 355 -8.48 9.82 -7.04
C THR A 355 -9.59 9.77 -6.00
N LEU A 356 -9.87 8.58 -5.43
CA LEU A 356 -10.90 8.39 -4.42
C LEU A 356 -10.51 8.87 -3.03
N THR A 357 -9.20 9.06 -2.76
CA THR A 357 -8.68 9.44 -1.44
C THR A 357 -9.47 10.61 -0.84
N LYS A 358 -9.68 11.67 -1.62
CA LYS A 358 -10.41 12.86 -1.17
C LYS A 358 -11.86 12.54 -0.79
N THR A 359 -12.53 11.70 -1.56
CA THR A 359 -13.93 11.32 -1.33
C THR A 359 -14.06 10.50 -0.05
N ILE A 360 -13.16 9.56 0.19
CA ILE A 360 -13.10 8.76 1.42
C ILE A 360 -12.84 9.65 2.65
N ILE A 361 -11.88 10.57 2.57
CA ILE A 361 -11.60 11.54 3.64
C ILE A 361 -12.83 12.40 3.96
N GLN A 362 -13.52 12.91 2.93
CA GLN A 362 -14.70 13.77 3.10
C GLN A 362 -15.89 13.05 3.70
N ASP A 363 -16.05 11.77 3.42
CA ASP A 363 -17.05 10.91 4.05
C ASP A 363 -16.72 10.72 5.54
N LEU A 364 -15.49 10.32 5.86
CA LEU A 364 -15.03 10.01 7.21
C LEU A 364 -14.96 11.23 8.14
N ASN A 365 -14.61 12.40 7.61
CA ASN A 365 -14.63 13.65 8.38
C ASN A 365 -16.01 14.33 8.41
N GLY A 366 -17.01 13.75 7.75
CA GLY A 366 -18.40 14.21 7.75
C GLY A 366 -18.68 15.46 6.90
N SER A 367 -17.71 15.94 6.12
CA SER A 367 -17.89 17.12 5.26
C SER A 367 -18.72 16.84 4.00
N SER A 368 -18.68 15.62 3.48
CA SER A 368 -19.54 15.13 2.40
C SER A 368 -19.88 13.64 2.59
N PRO A 369 -20.78 13.30 3.53
CA PRO A 369 -21.14 11.92 3.80
C PRO A 369 -21.70 11.19 2.58
N LEU A 370 -21.25 9.96 2.36
CA LEU A 370 -21.67 9.09 1.27
C LEU A 370 -22.86 8.21 1.70
N SER A 371 -23.79 8.03 0.77
CA SER A 371 -24.84 7.02 0.91
C SER A 371 -24.28 5.62 0.63
N ASP A 372 -24.99 4.62 1.14
CA ASP A 372 -24.79 3.23 0.74
C ASP A 372 -25.03 3.04 -0.77
N LYS A 373 -24.50 1.95 -1.31
CA LYS A 373 -24.71 1.57 -2.70
C LYS A 373 -26.15 1.10 -2.90
N ASP A 374 -26.53 0.97 -4.16
CA ASP A 374 -27.83 0.47 -4.57
C ASP A 374 -28.14 -0.89 -3.91
N PHE A 375 -29.40 -1.11 -3.55
CA PHE A 375 -29.85 -2.29 -2.79
C PHE A 375 -29.39 -3.63 -3.40
N ASP A 376 -29.37 -3.75 -4.72
CA ASP A 376 -28.94 -4.98 -5.40
C ASP A 376 -27.42 -5.22 -5.26
N CYS A 377 -26.62 -4.16 -5.21
CA CYS A 377 -25.18 -4.24 -4.95
C CYS A 377 -24.92 -4.65 -3.50
N GLU A 378 -25.54 -3.97 -2.53
CA GLU A 378 -25.42 -4.31 -1.11
C GLU A 378 -25.84 -5.77 -0.85
N THR A 379 -26.98 -6.21 -1.41
CA THR A 379 -27.46 -7.59 -1.27
C THR A 379 -26.50 -8.62 -1.86
N TYR A 380 -25.88 -8.31 -3.01
CA TYR A 380 -24.89 -9.18 -3.62
C TYR A 380 -23.64 -9.29 -2.74
N MET A 381 -23.11 -8.16 -2.28
CA MET A 381 -21.89 -8.14 -1.45
C MET A 381 -22.12 -8.78 -0.08
N ASP A 382 -23.30 -8.61 0.52
CA ASP A 382 -23.72 -9.34 1.72
C ASP A 382 -23.71 -10.86 1.49
N SER A 383 -24.13 -11.32 0.31
CA SER A 383 -24.11 -12.74 -0.04
C SER A 383 -22.70 -13.29 -0.20
N ILE A 384 -21.77 -12.49 -0.74
CA ILE A 384 -20.34 -12.84 -0.83
C ILE A 384 -19.74 -12.89 0.58
N MET A 385 -20.02 -11.91 1.42
CA MET A 385 -19.55 -11.88 2.81
C MET A 385 -20.07 -13.09 3.61
N ALA A 386 -21.35 -13.44 3.44
CA ALA A 386 -21.92 -14.64 4.05
C ALA A 386 -21.22 -15.93 3.56
N ALA A 387 -20.84 -16.00 2.28
CA ALA A 387 -20.09 -17.13 1.74
C ALA A 387 -18.67 -17.21 2.33
N ARG A 388 -17.98 -16.08 2.50
CA ARG A 388 -16.67 -16.00 3.15
C ARG A 388 -16.74 -16.44 4.61
N VAL A 389 -17.69 -15.90 5.38
CA VAL A 389 -17.92 -16.32 6.76
C VAL A 389 -18.18 -17.82 6.83
N ALA A 390 -19.03 -18.37 5.97
CA ALA A 390 -19.33 -19.80 5.98
C ALA A 390 -18.15 -20.70 5.55
N TYR A 391 -17.18 -20.16 4.81
CA TYR A 391 -15.99 -20.90 4.38
C TYR A 391 -14.89 -20.90 5.46
N TRP A 392 -14.67 -19.75 6.11
CA TRP A 392 -13.59 -19.51 7.05
C TRP A 392 -13.98 -19.71 8.53
N SER A 393 -15.26 -19.97 8.83
CA SER A 393 -15.76 -20.36 10.17
C SER A 393 -15.78 -21.88 10.36
#